data_AF-A0A0V0GRN7-F1
#
_entry.id   AF-A0A0V0GRN7-F1
#
_cell.length_a   1.000
_cell.length_b   1.000
_cell.length_c   1.000
_cell.angle_alpha   90.00
_cell.angle_beta   90.00
_cell.angle_gamma   90.00
#
_symmetry.space_group_name_H-M   'P 1'
#
loop_
_entity.id
_entity.type
_entity.pdbx_description
1 polymer ?
#
loop_
_entity_poly.entity_id
_entity_poly.type
_entity_poly.pdbx_seq_one_letter_code
_entity_poly.pdbx_strand_id
1 'polypeptide(L)'
;MSARSNTSSQGALDVLNVTHLTSRRKDGHSSMYYLGPNIGPAPINRQDCSHWCLPGVPDAWNELLYALFMKREATQTLNSSTIQVQ
;
A
#
# COMPACT_ATOMS: atom_id res chain seq x y z
N MET A 1 39.40 16.88 18.86
CA MET A 1 38.11 17.40 18.38
C MET A 1 37.16 16.21 18.26
N SER A 2 36.17 16.10 19.16
CA SER A 2 35.29 14.93 19.27
C SER A 2 34.16 15.03 18.24
N ALA A 3 34.10 14.10 17.30
CA ALA A 3 33.00 13.97 16.36
C ALA A 3 31.82 13.28 17.06
N ARG A 4 30.80 14.06 17.43
CA ARG A 4 29.52 13.53 17.88
C ARG A 4 28.78 12.96 16.66
N SER A 5 28.64 11.64 16.61
CA SER A 5 27.71 10.95 15.73
C SER A 5 26.29 11.28 16.20
N ASN A 6 25.65 12.27 15.57
CA ASN A 6 24.21 12.50 15.73
C ASN A 6 23.48 11.40 14.94
N THR A 7 23.33 10.22 15.52
CA THR A 7 22.39 9.23 15.02
C THR A 7 20.99 9.73 15.35
N SER A 8 20.39 10.49 14.44
CA SER A 8 18.94 10.68 14.46
C SER A 8 18.30 9.29 14.49
N SER A 9 17.45 9.02 15.47
CA SER A 9 16.63 7.80 15.50
C SER A 9 15.76 7.77 14.24
N GLN A 10 16.27 7.20 13.16
CA GLN A 10 15.51 6.90 11.96
C GLN A 10 14.46 5.88 12.39
N GLY A 11 13.19 6.29 12.37
CA GLY A 11 12.08 5.37 12.64
C GLY A 11 12.17 4.17 11.71
N ALA A 12 11.88 2.98 12.24
CA ALA A 12 11.82 1.76 11.43
C ALA A 12 10.75 1.95 10.33
N LEU A 13 11.17 1.88 9.07
CA LEU A 13 10.31 1.99 7.90
C LEU A 13 10.04 0.60 7.32
N ASP A 14 8.78 0.19 7.34
CA ASP A 14 8.32 -1.06 6.72
C ASP A 14 7.77 -0.75 5.31
N VAL A 15 8.17 -1.55 4.30
CA VAL A 15 7.74 -1.38 2.90
C VAL A 15 6.75 -2.47 2.50
N LEU A 16 5.54 -2.07 2.07
CA LEU A 16 4.55 -2.98 1.47
C LEU A 16 4.84 -3.13 -0.03
N ASN A 17 5.58 -4.19 -0.41
CA ASN A 17 5.91 -4.45 -1.81
C ASN A 17 4.72 -5.08 -2.55
N VAL A 18 3.95 -4.26 -3.28
CA VAL A 18 2.80 -4.71 -4.08
C VAL A 18 3.10 -4.98 -5.55
N THR A 19 4.36 -4.87 -5.98
CA THR A 19 4.74 -4.81 -7.41
C THR A 19 4.32 -6.05 -8.19
N HIS A 20 4.65 -7.25 -7.68
CA HIS A 20 4.40 -8.49 -8.41
C HIS A 20 2.89 -8.80 -8.52
N LEU A 21 2.10 -8.62 -7.45
CA LEU A 21 0.65 -8.84 -7.54
C LEU A 21 -0.02 -7.82 -8.46
N THR A 22 0.42 -6.56 -8.40
CA THR A 22 -0.12 -5.47 -9.21
C THR A 22 0.18 -5.68 -10.70
N SER A 23 1.38 -6.16 -11.04
CA SER A 23 1.78 -6.41 -12.42
C SER A 23 0.90 -7.44 -13.15
N ARG A 24 0.22 -8.31 -12.39
CA ARG A 24 -0.72 -9.32 -12.91
C ARG A 24 -2.11 -8.76 -13.18
N ARG A 25 -2.40 -7.54 -12.73
CA ARG A 25 -3.72 -6.92 -12.79
C ARG A 25 -3.83 -5.81 -13.84
N LYS A 26 -3.26 -6.00 -15.03
CA LYS A 26 -3.37 -5.02 -16.14
C LYS A 26 -4.82 -4.72 -16.54
N ASP A 27 -5.73 -5.63 -16.22
CA ASP A 27 -7.19 -5.50 -16.37
C ASP A 27 -7.82 -4.47 -15.41
N GLY A 28 -7.13 -4.12 -14.32
CA GLY A 28 -7.65 -3.20 -13.31
C GLY A 28 -7.55 -1.72 -13.67
N HIS A 29 -6.97 -1.37 -14.81
CA HIS A 29 -6.81 0.02 -15.23
C HIS A 29 -8.09 0.62 -15.81
N SER A 30 -8.25 1.93 -15.65
CA SER A 30 -9.36 2.69 -16.25
C SER A 30 -9.32 2.70 -17.77
N SER A 31 -8.14 2.57 -18.40
CA SER A 31 -7.97 2.53 -19.85
C SER A 31 -8.67 3.74 -20.51
N MET A 32 -9.65 3.51 -21.39
CA MET A 32 -10.44 4.56 -22.03
C MET A 32 -11.53 5.16 -21.12
N TYR A 33 -11.86 4.56 -19.98
CA TYR A 33 -13.00 4.98 -19.15
C TYR A 33 -12.64 5.98 -18.05
N TYR A 34 -11.41 6.53 -18.07
CA TYR A 34 -10.93 7.44 -17.02
C TYR A 34 -11.68 8.79 -16.94
N LEU A 35 -12.42 9.18 -17.99
CA LEU A 35 -13.21 10.42 -18.03
C LEU A 35 -14.56 10.30 -17.30
N GLY A 36 -14.93 9.09 -16.88
CA GLY A 36 -16.18 8.83 -16.17
C GLY A 36 -17.42 8.74 -17.07
N PRO A 37 -18.56 8.34 -16.51
CA PRO A 37 -19.75 7.94 -17.27
C PRO A 37 -20.44 9.12 -17.99
N ASN A 38 -20.29 10.34 -17.48
CA ASN A 38 -20.93 11.53 -18.07
C ASN A 38 -20.29 11.98 -19.38
N ILE A 39 -19.00 11.68 -19.56
CA ILE A 39 -18.23 12.06 -20.76
C ILE A 39 -18.16 10.87 -21.73
N GLY A 40 -18.12 9.64 -21.20
CA GLY A 40 -17.95 8.43 -21.99
C GLY A 40 -16.46 8.11 -22.23
N PRO A 41 -16.17 7.14 -23.12
CA PRO A 41 -14.81 6.67 -23.32
C PRO A 41 -13.93 7.68 -24.06
N ALA A 42 -12.67 7.77 -23.65
CA ALA A 42 -11.62 8.51 -24.32
C ALA A 42 -11.24 7.88 -25.68
N PRO A 43 -10.60 8.66 -26.58
CA PRO A 43 -10.03 8.15 -27.82
C PRO A 43 -9.06 6.98 -27.59
N ILE A 44 -9.04 6.00 -28.50
CA ILE A 44 -8.27 4.76 -28.33
C ILE A 44 -6.75 4.97 -28.17
N ASN A 45 -6.23 6.08 -28.69
CA ASN A 45 -4.83 6.50 -28.57
C ASN A 45 -4.52 7.28 -27.27
N ARG A 46 -5.51 7.48 -26.40
CA ARG A 46 -5.37 8.15 -25.10
C ARG A 46 -5.98 7.28 -23.99
N GLN A 47 -5.27 6.20 -23.66
CA GLN A 47 -5.65 5.31 -22.56
C GLN A 47 -4.87 5.65 -21.30
N ASP A 48 -5.54 5.57 -20.16
CA ASP A 48 -4.90 5.65 -18.86
C ASP A 48 -4.48 4.25 -18.40
N CYS A 49 -3.17 4.03 -18.33
CA CYS A 49 -2.56 2.80 -17.83
C CYS A 49 -1.81 3.01 -16.50
N SER A 50 -2.02 4.14 -15.83
CA SER A 50 -1.36 4.48 -14.56
C SER A 50 -2.32 4.43 -13.38
N HIS A 51 -3.60 4.75 -13.60
CA HIS A 51 -4.63 4.71 -12.55
C HIS A 51 -5.44 3.41 -12.58
N TRP A 52 -6.11 3.14 -11.48
CA TRP A 52 -6.89 1.93 -11.25
C TRP A 52 -8.38 2.26 -11.15
N CYS A 53 -9.22 1.36 -11.68
CA CYS A 53 -10.64 1.38 -11.37
C CYS A 53 -10.89 1.09 -9.89
N LEU A 54 -11.99 1.64 -9.37
CA LEU A 54 -12.54 1.30 -8.06
C LEU A 54 -13.97 0.75 -8.25
N PRO A 55 -14.33 -0.37 -7.59
CA PRO A 55 -13.44 -1.22 -6.77
C PRO A 55 -12.35 -1.92 -7.61
N GLY A 56 -11.19 -2.22 -7.01
CA GLY A 56 -10.06 -2.78 -7.76
C GLY A 56 -8.75 -3.00 -6.99
N VAL A 57 -7.63 -2.83 -7.70
CA VAL A 57 -6.28 -3.14 -7.19
C VAL A 57 -5.90 -2.39 -5.90
N PRO A 58 -6.23 -1.09 -5.75
CA PRO A 58 -5.97 -0.37 -4.50
C PRO A 58 -6.69 -0.95 -3.28
N ASP A 59 -7.86 -1.55 -3.45
CA ASP A 59 -8.60 -2.16 -2.33
C ASP A 59 -7.83 -3.36 -1.77
N ALA A 60 -7.27 -4.21 -2.63
CA ALA A 60 -6.42 -5.31 -2.20
C ALA A 60 -5.13 -4.85 -1.48
N TRP A 61 -4.56 -3.71 -1.88
CA TRP A 61 -3.44 -3.10 -1.15
C TRP A 61 -3.86 -2.67 0.26
N ASN A 62 -5.05 -2.07 0.38
CA ASN A 62 -5.61 -1.64 1.66
C ASN A 62 -5.91 -2.83 2.58
N GLU A 63 -6.42 -3.94 2.05
CA GLU A 63 -6.63 -5.18 2.82
C GLU A 63 -5.31 -5.75 3.37
N LEU A 64 -4.26 -5.79 2.55
CA LEU A 64 -2.93 -6.24 2.98
C LEU A 64 -2.35 -5.30 4.06
N LEU A 65 -2.47 -3.99 3.86
CA LEU A 65 -2.00 -3.00 4.83
C LEU A 65 -2.74 -3.14 6.17
N TYR A 66 -4.06 -3.30 6.12
CA TYR A 66 -4.87 -3.51 7.32
C TYR A 66 -4.46 -4.79 8.07
N ALA A 67 -4.26 -5.90 7.35
CA ALA A 67 -3.79 -7.15 7.96
C ALA A 67 -2.42 -6.98 8.65
N LEU A 68 -1.52 -6.17 8.10
CA LEU A 68 -0.23 -5.87 8.73
C LEU A 68 -0.39 -5.06 10.02
N PHE A 69 -1.29 -4.07 10.05
CA PHE A 69 -1.58 -3.34 11.28
C PHE A 69 -2.16 -4.23 12.37
N MET A 70 -3.13 -5.07 12.02
CA MET A 70 -3.71 -6.04 12.95
C MET A 70 -2.67 -7.02 13.49
N LYS A 71 -1.77 -7.52 12.62
CA LYS A 71 -0.66 -8.39 13.04
C LYS A 71 0.30 -7.69 14.01
N ARG A 72 0.62 -6.41 13.75
CA ARG A 72 1.51 -5.63 14.62
C ARG A 72 0.89 -5.39 15.99
N GLU A 73 -0.39 -5.03 16.03
CA GLU A 73 -1.14 -4.86 17.28
C GLU A 73 -1.19 -6.15 18.09
N ALA A 74 -1.52 -7.28 17.45
CA ALA A 74 -1.51 -8.59 18.11
C ALA A 74 -0.11 -8.94 18.67
N THR A 75 0.95 -8.68 17.91
CA THR A 75 2.33 -8.91 18.36
C THR A 75 2.69 -8.03 19.57
N GLN A 76 2.26 -6.77 19.59
CA GLN A 76 2.48 -5.87 20.72
C GLN A 76 1.73 -6.34 21.97
N THR A 77 0.47 -6.76 21.83
CA THR A 77 -0.31 -7.30 22.94
C THR A 77 0.33 -8.55 23.55
N LEU A 78 0.85 -9.46 22.71
CA LEU A 78 1.57 -10.65 23.17
C LEU A 78 2.89 -10.30 23.87
N ASN A 79 3.66 -9.35 23.35
CA ASN A 79 4.90 -8.90 23.98
C ASN A 79 4.63 -8.22 25.33
N SER A 80 3.59 -7.38 25.44
CA SER A 80 3.18 -6.77 26.71
C SER A 80 2.64 -7.80 27.71
N SER A 81 1.92 -8.83 27.25
CA SER A 81 1.42 -9.90 28.12
C SER A 81 2.55 -10.78 28.65
N THR A 82 3.61 -10.97 27.88
CA THR A 82 4.79 -11.75 28.31
C THR A 82 5.63 -10.98 29.34
N ILE A 83 5.74 -9.65 29.21
CA ILE A 83 6.44 -8.79 30.19
C ILE A 83 5.70 -8.72 31.53
N GLN A 84 4.39 -8.94 31.58
CA GLN A 84 3.61 -8.95 32.83
C GLN A 84 3.63 -10.31 33.56
N VAL A 85 4.20 -11.36 32.96
CA VAL A 85 4.27 -12.71 33.55
C VAL A 85 5.68 -13.03 34.08
N GLN A 86 6.55 -12.02 34.18
CA GLN A 86 7.88 -12.14 34.81
C GLN A 86 8.06 -11.18 35.98
#